data_AF-A0A511BB67-F1
#
_entry.id   AF-A0A511BB67-F1
#
_cell.length_a   1.000
_cell.length_b   1.000
_cell.length_c   1.000
_cell.angle_alpha   90.00
_cell.angle_beta   90.00
_cell.angle_gamma   90.00
#
_symmetry.space_group_name_H-M   'P 1'
#
loop_
_entity.id
_entity.type
_entity.pdbx_description
1 polymer ?
#
loop_
_entity_poly.entity_id
_entity_poly.type
_entity_poly.pdbx_seq_one_letter_code
_entity_poly.pdbx_strand_id
1 'polypeptide(L)'
;MNHFTTVDDNYALKFAKNRLSSDPGMRDSILRYFSELGPRRDRFNSIATYLTGPDILDDASIMFASKVLTDWHVIPNSILHRDIRNLAEQLASSQYVDRNPFFLMAALWIMCKYGLRKHILQVIEQTSNIWTHSEFLARQVAATYGKFRGHKQGEKMKDMVVSLGYETACSVFASFENMTAGPLITREIRLYVLNGKNITYSIQRKVFLHSRTLRA
;
A
#
# COMPACT_ATOMS: atom_id res chain seq x y z
N MET A 1 12.83 14.74 -20.65
CA MET A 1 14.30 14.76 -20.61
C MET A 1 14.73 14.77 -19.15
N ASN A 2 15.06 13.62 -18.56
CA ASN A 2 15.56 13.49 -17.18
C ASN A 2 16.61 12.37 -17.18
N HIS A 3 17.86 12.70 -17.52
CA HIS A 3 18.96 11.73 -17.61
C HIS A 3 19.67 11.45 -16.28
N PHE A 4 19.28 12.13 -15.19
CA PHE A 4 19.92 11.99 -13.87
C PHE A 4 19.29 10.94 -12.95
N THR A 5 18.13 10.36 -13.30
CA THR A 5 17.37 9.47 -12.39
C THR A 5 17.63 7.98 -12.59
N THR A 6 18.39 7.58 -13.61
CA THR A 6 18.52 6.17 -14.02
C THR A 6 19.91 5.58 -13.87
N VAL A 7 20.91 6.37 -13.45
CA VAL A 7 22.27 5.88 -13.26
C VAL A 7 22.39 5.35 -11.83
N ASP A 8 22.67 4.05 -11.65
CA ASP A 8 23.00 3.44 -10.34
C ASP A 8 24.42 3.87 -9.92
N ASP A 9 24.58 5.18 -9.68
CA ASP A 9 25.84 5.76 -9.27
C ASP A 9 26.03 5.56 -7.76
N ASN A 10 27.17 4.98 -7.37
CA ASN A 10 27.47 4.65 -5.98
C ASN A 10 27.54 5.89 -5.07
N TYR A 11 28.00 7.03 -5.60
CA TYR A 11 28.07 8.28 -4.86
C TYR A 11 26.66 8.85 -4.66
N ALA A 12 25.86 8.95 -5.72
CA ALA A 12 24.48 9.41 -5.66
C ALA A 12 23.62 8.53 -4.73
N LEU A 13 23.79 7.20 -4.80
CA LEU A 13 23.10 6.27 -3.91
C LEU A 13 23.53 6.46 -2.46
N LYS A 14 24.83 6.60 -2.17
CA LYS A 14 25.32 6.87 -0.81
C LYS A 14 24.79 8.20 -0.28
N PHE A 15 24.81 9.24 -1.11
CA PHE A 15 24.29 10.56 -0.78
C PHE A 15 22.79 10.49 -0.46
N ALA A 16 21.99 9.89 -1.34
CA ALA A 16 20.55 9.74 -1.18
C ALA A 16 20.19 8.98 0.11
N LYS A 17 20.87 7.87 0.41
CA LYS A 17 20.65 7.09 1.63
C LYS A 17 20.91 7.88 2.91
N ASN A 18 21.96 8.70 2.92
CA ASN A 18 22.33 9.49 4.10
C ASN A 18 21.40 10.70 4.33
N ARG A 19 20.74 11.18 3.28
CA ARG A 19 19.93 12.40 3.30
C ARG A 19 18.43 12.17 3.43
N LEU A 20 17.93 10.96 3.20
CA LEU A 20 16.49 10.67 3.23
C LEU A 20 15.80 11.13 4.53
N SER A 21 16.36 10.78 5.69
CA SER A 21 15.79 11.20 6.98
C SER A 21 16.14 12.66 7.31
N SER A 22 17.38 13.06 7.05
CA SER A 22 17.96 14.32 7.53
C SER A 22 17.64 15.56 6.69
N ASP A 23 17.19 15.40 5.44
CA ASP A 23 16.89 16.50 4.53
C ASP A 23 15.47 16.40 3.97
N PRO A 24 14.47 17.06 4.61
CA PRO A 24 13.10 17.07 4.15
C PRO A 24 12.92 17.56 2.70
N GLY A 25 13.72 18.53 2.27
CA GLY A 25 13.60 19.14 0.93
C GLY A 25 13.99 18.18 -0.19
N MET A 26 14.82 17.18 0.12
CA MET A 26 15.30 16.20 -0.87
C MET A 26 14.49 14.89 -0.88
N ARG A 27 13.59 14.66 0.08
CA ARG A 27 12.86 13.38 0.24
C ARG A 27 12.15 12.93 -1.03
N ASP A 28 11.39 13.83 -1.67
CA ASP A 28 10.66 13.48 -2.89
C ASP A 28 11.60 13.04 -4.02
N SER A 29 12.70 13.78 -4.20
CA SER A 29 13.72 13.47 -5.22
C SER A 29 14.42 12.14 -4.93
N ILE A 30 14.75 11.87 -3.67
CA ILE A 30 15.39 10.63 -3.23
C ILE A 30 14.45 9.43 -3.41
N LEU A 31 13.20 9.55 -2.98
CA LEU A 31 12.21 8.48 -3.11
C LEU A 31 11.88 8.20 -4.59
N ARG A 32 11.79 9.24 -5.42
CA ARG A 32 11.66 9.08 -6.88
C ARG A 32 12.87 8.35 -7.47
N TYR A 33 14.07 8.73 -7.08
CA TYR A 33 15.31 8.05 -7.49
C TYR A 33 15.30 6.56 -7.09
N PHE A 34 14.90 6.24 -5.85
CA PHE A 34 14.74 4.85 -5.41
C PHE A 34 13.66 4.10 -6.17
N SER A 35 12.59 4.77 -6.59
CA SER A 35 11.54 4.16 -7.42
C SER A 35 12.06 3.77 -8.79
N GLU A 36 12.85 4.63 -9.44
CA GLU A 36 13.43 4.39 -10.76
C GLU A 36 14.48 3.27 -10.75
N LEU A 37 15.35 3.23 -9.73
CA LEU A 37 16.37 2.19 -9.61
C LEU A 37 15.81 0.81 -9.26
N GLY A 38 14.57 0.73 -8.76
CA GLY A 38 13.93 -0.53 -8.40
C GLY A 38 14.46 -1.17 -7.12
N PRO A 39 14.06 -2.42 -6.82
CA PRO A 39 14.28 -3.04 -5.52
C PRO A 39 15.74 -3.48 -5.29
N ARG A 40 16.31 -3.08 -4.15
CA ARG A 40 17.58 -3.59 -3.61
C ARG A 40 17.55 -3.52 -2.08
N ARG A 41 18.29 -4.42 -1.42
CA ARG A 41 18.29 -4.55 0.05
C ARG A 41 18.70 -3.26 0.76
N ASP A 42 19.70 -2.56 0.26
CA ASP A 42 20.20 -1.33 0.88
C ASP A 42 19.21 -0.16 0.76
N ARG A 43 18.56 0.00 -0.40
CA ARG A 43 17.48 0.98 -0.61
C ARG A 43 16.27 0.68 0.28
N PHE A 44 15.89 -0.59 0.36
CA PHE A 44 14.83 -1.03 1.29
C PHE A 44 15.19 -0.65 2.73
N ASN A 45 16.42 -0.95 3.18
CA ASN A 45 16.84 -0.62 4.53
C ASN A 45 16.75 0.88 4.80
N SER A 46 17.15 1.74 3.84
CA SER A 46 17.02 3.19 3.99
C SER A 46 15.56 3.64 4.10
N ILE A 47 14.65 3.09 3.30
CA ILE A 47 13.21 3.41 3.40
C ILE A 47 12.63 2.87 4.71
N ALA A 48 13.01 1.67 5.13
CA ALA A 48 12.55 1.07 6.38
C ALA A 48 12.99 1.90 7.57
N THR A 49 14.28 2.25 7.67
CA THR A 49 14.82 3.13 8.72
C THR A 49 14.16 4.50 8.71
N TYR A 50 13.85 5.05 7.54
CA TYR A 50 13.12 6.30 7.43
C TYR A 50 11.70 6.19 8.01
N LEU A 51 10.94 5.16 7.64
CA LEU A 51 9.57 4.93 8.11
C LEU A 51 9.48 4.54 9.58
N THR A 52 10.47 3.80 10.10
CA THR A 52 10.51 3.34 11.51
C THR A 52 11.36 4.24 12.40
N GLY A 53 11.82 5.37 11.87
CA GLY A 53 12.68 6.31 12.59
C GLY A 53 11.97 7.00 13.75
N PRO A 54 12.72 7.71 14.61
CA PRO A 54 12.14 8.53 15.67
C PRO A 54 11.46 9.80 15.13
N ASP A 55 11.77 10.20 13.90
CA ASP A 55 11.28 11.44 13.29
C ASP A 55 9.75 11.39 13.08
N ILE A 56 9.08 12.52 13.33
CA ILE A 56 7.67 12.68 12.99
C ILE A 56 7.56 12.83 11.48
N LEU A 57 6.82 11.92 10.85
CA LEU A 57 6.58 11.93 9.41
C LEU A 57 5.17 12.47 9.13
N ASP A 58 5.08 13.33 8.12
CA ASP A 58 3.81 13.77 7.56
C ASP A 58 3.19 12.67 6.67
N ASP A 59 1.89 12.78 6.44
CA ASP A 59 1.10 11.80 5.70
C ASP A 59 1.65 11.58 4.29
N ALA A 60 2.05 12.65 3.60
CA ALA A 60 2.54 12.56 2.22
C ALA A 60 3.86 11.78 2.16
N SER A 61 4.77 12.03 3.10
CA SER A 61 6.02 11.28 3.24
C SER A 61 5.80 9.78 3.48
N ILE A 62 4.93 9.41 4.43
CA ILE A 62 4.60 8.02 4.75
C ILE A 62 4.05 7.31 3.52
N MET A 63 3.08 7.95 2.86
CA MET A 63 2.41 7.38 1.70
C MET A 63 3.33 7.30 0.48
N PHE A 64 4.24 8.27 0.28
CA PHE A 64 5.16 8.23 -0.84
C PHE A 64 6.24 7.16 -0.67
N ALA A 65 6.82 7.03 0.52
CA ALA A 65 7.76 5.94 0.80
C ALA A 65 7.11 4.55 0.63
N SER A 66 5.88 4.38 1.14
CA SER A 66 5.10 3.16 0.97
C SER A 66 4.72 2.91 -0.50
N LYS A 67 4.52 3.98 -1.27
CA LYS A 67 4.32 3.90 -2.71
C LYS A 67 5.54 3.34 -3.43
N VAL A 68 6.74 3.84 -3.14
CA VAL A 68 7.98 3.30 -3.71
C VAL A 68 8.08 1.80 -3.47
N LEU A 69 7.85 1.36 -2.22
CA LEU A 69 7.86 -0.07 -1.88
C LEU A 69 6.81 -0.85 -2.67
N THR A 70 5.59 -0.32 -2.81
CA THR A 70 4.51 -1.00 -3.54
C THR A 70 4.59 -0.90 -5.06
N ASP A 71 5.46 -0.07 -5.63
CA ASP A 71 5.72 -0.05 -7.07
C ASP A 71 6.82 -1.04 -7.46
N TRP A 72 7.78 -1.33 -6.57
CA TRP A 72 8.86 -2.27 -6.85
C TRP A 72 8.42 -3.68 -7.23
N HIS A 73 8.96 -4.21 -8.34
CA HIS A 73 8.76 -5.59 -8.73
C HIS A 73 9.75 -6.51 -7.98
N VAL A 74 9.30 -7.11 -6.88
CA VAL A 74 10.13 -8.01 -6.04
C VAL A 74 9.75 -9.46 -6.30
N ILE A 75 10.76 -10.32 -6.44
CA ILE A 75 10.58 -11.76 -6.61
C ILE A 75 9.77 -12.33 -5.43
N PRO A 76 8.63 -13.02 -5.68
CA PRO A 76 7.84 -13.64 -4.62
C PRO A 76 8.67 -14.55 -3.72
N ASN A 77 8.39 -14.54 -2.42
CA ASN A 77 9.05 -15.36 -1.38
C ASN A 77 10.57 -15.13 -1.18
N SER A 78 11.19 -14.19 -1.90
CA SER A 78 12.57 -13.75 -1.65
C SER A 78 12.73 -13.16 -0.24
N ILE A 79 13.98 -13.03 0.23
CA ILE A 79 14.30 -12.40 1.52
C ILE A 79 13.69 -11.00 1.58
N LEU A 80 13.95 -10.17 0.55
CA LEU A 80 13.41 -8.82 0.45
C LEU A 80 11.87 -8.78 0.47
N HIS A 81 11.21 -9.73 -0.19
CA HIS A 81 9.74 -9.82 -0.15
C HIS A 81 9.22 -10.05 1.26
N ARG A 82 9.88 -10.92 2.04
CA ARG A 82 9.52 -11.19 3.44
C ARG A 82 9.81 -9.98 4.33
N ASP A 83 10.93 -9.31 4.11
CA ASP A 83 11.30 -8.12 4.88
C ASP A 83 10.31 -6.97 4.67
N ILE A 84 9.88 -6.73 3.43
CA ILE A 84 8.85 -5.72 3.12
C ILE A 84 7.52 -6.05 3.81
N ARG A 85 7.13 -7.33 3.83
CA ARG A 85 5.94 -7.76 4.55
C ARG A 85 6.09 -7.54 6.07
N ASN A 86 7.21 -7.92 6.65
CA ASN A 86 7.47 -7.75 8.08
C ASN A 86 7.48 -6.26 8.47
N LEU A 87 8.03 -5.39 7.63
CA LEU A 87 7.93 -3.94 7.81
C LEU A 87 6.48 -3.49 7.86
N ALA A 88 5.63 -3.97 6.95
CA ALA A 88 4.22 -3.59 6.95
C ALA A 88 3.47 -4.06 8.20
N GLU A 89 3.76 -5.25 8.71
CA GLU A 89 3.23 -5.74 9.99
C GLU A 89 3.70 -4.86 11.16
N GLN A 90 4.95 -4.40 11.13
CA GLN A 90 5.48 -3.46 12.11
C GLN A 90 4.76 -2.10 12.04
N LEU A 91 4.57 -1.53 10.84
CA LEU A 91 3.87 -0.25 10.64
C LEU A 91 2.38 -0.32 11.05
N ALA A 92 1.77 -1.51 11.02
CA ALA A 92 0.40 -1.73 11.49
C ALA A 92 0.28 -1.83 13.03
N SER A 93 1.39 -1.92 13.76
CA SER A 93 1.34 -2.00 15.23
C SER A 93 0.89 -0.68 15.84
N SER A 94 0.29 -0.75 17.04
CA SER A 94 -0.18 0.42 17.79
C SER A 94 0.92 1.48 17.97
N GLN A 95 2.18 1.07 18.12
CA GLN A 95 3.34 1.97 18.21
C GLN A 95 3.38 3.02 17.08
N TYR A 96 2.96 2.67 15.87
CA TYR A 96 3.00 3.55 14.71
C TYR A 96 1.63 4.13 14.39
N VAL A 97 0.58 3.30 14.40
CA VAL A 97 -0.77 3.75 14.02
C VAL A 97 -1.32 4.80 15.00
N ASP A 98 -1.00 4.69 16.29
CA ASP A 98 -1.44 5.68 17.29
C ASP A 98 -0.73 7.03 17.11
N ARG A 99 0.45 7.05 16.49
CA ARG A 99 1.18 8.30 16.16
C ARG A 99 0.60 8.96 14.93
N ASN A 100 0.30 8.18 13.90
CA ASN A 100 -0.29 8.65 12.65
C ASN A 100 -1.11 7.52 11.99
N PRO A 101 -2.44 7.67 11.83
CA PRO A 101 -3.28 6.66 11.20
C PRO A 101 -2.91 6.32 9.74
N PHE A 102 -2.17 7.18 9.03
CA PHE A 102 -1.65 6.87 7.69
C PHE A 102 -0.64 5.72 7.70
N PHE A 103 -0.04 5.36 8.84
CA PHE A 103 0.76 4.14 8.94
C PHE A 103 -0.09 2.87 8.73
N LEU A 104 -1.36 2.86 9.16
CA LEU A 104 -2.27 1.77 8.85
C LEU A 104 -2.54 1.68 7.35
N MET A 105 -2.77 2.82 6.70
CA MET A 105 -2.98 2.87 5.24
C MET A 105 -1.74 2.37 4.48
N ALA A 106 -0.55 2.84 4.86
CA ALA A 106 0.72 2.38 4.34
C ALA A 106 0.90 0.86 4.51
N ALA A 107 0.64 0.35 5.72
CA ALA A 107 0.71 -1.07 6.02
C ALA A 107 -0.25 -1.88 5.14
N LEU A 108 -1.52 -1.47 5.01
CA LEU A 108 -2.51 -2.14 4.17
C LEU A 108 -2.09 -2.14 2.69
N TRP A 109 -1.55 -1.03 2.18
CA TRP A 109 -1.03 -0.95 0.81
C TRP A 109 0.09 -1.96 0.55
N ILE A 110 1.07 -2.02 1.47
CA ILE A 110 2.19 -2.95 1.36
C ILE A 110 1.72 -4.39 1.53
N MET A 111 0.87 -4.67 2.52
CA MET A 111 0.34 -6.01 2.81
C MET A 111 -0.54 -6.55 1.69
N CYS A 112 -1.33 -5.72 1.02
CA CYS A 112 -2.12 -6.19 -0.10
C CYS A 112 -1.29 -6.51 -1.34
N LYS A 113 -0.06 -6.00 -1.42
CA LYS A 113 0.92 -6.50 -2.37
C LYS A 113 1.60 -7.75 -1.78
N TYR A 114 2.46 -7.59 -0.77
CA TYR A 114 3.40 -8.62 -0.31
C TYR A 114 2.88 -9.57 0.78
N GLY A 115 1.75 -9.26 1.40
CA GLY A 115 1.19 -9.98 2.52
C GLY A 115 0.34 -11.19 2.14
N LEU A 116 0.19 -12.10 3.10
CA LEU A 116 -0.76 -13.20 3.03
C LEU A 116 -2.12 -12.74 3.56
N ARG A 117 -3.20 -13.35 3.06
CA ARG A 117 -4.59 -13.08 3.50
C ARG A 117 -4.74 -13.13 5.02
N LYS A 118 -4.15 -14.15 5.66
CA LYS A 118 -4.17 -14.32 7.12
C LYS A 118 -3.61 -13.08 7.84
N HIS A 119 -2.50 -12.53 7.36
CA HIS A 119 -1.83 -11.42 8.03
C HIS A 119 -2.59 -10.10 7.79
N ILE A 120 -3.18 -9.91 6.60
CA ILE A 120 -4.04 -8.76 6.33
C ILE A 120 -5.25 -8.77 7.28
N LEU A 121 -5.92 -9.92 7.45
CA LEU A 121 -7.04 -10.02 8.40
C LEU A 121 -6.61 -9.74 9.83
N GLN A 122 -5.47 -10.29 10.24
CA GLN A 122 -4.93 -10.04 11.56
C GLN A 122 -4.73 -8.54 11.81
N VAL A 123 -4.13 -7.82 10.85
CA VAL A 123 -3.97 -6.36 10.94
C VAL A 123 -5.33 -5.66 11.04
N ILE A 124 -6.31 -6.04 10.21
CA ILE A 124 -7.66 -5.44 10.23
C ILE A 124 -8.36 -5.70 11.58
N GLU A 125 -8.29 -6.91 12.11
CA GLU A 125 -8.92 -7.25 13.40
C GLU A 125 -8.22 -6.51 14.55
N GLN A 126 -6.88 -6.46 14.56
CA GLN A 126 -6.08 -5.78 15.59
C GLN A 126 -6.24 -4.26 15.61
N THR A 127 -6.51 -3.64 14.46
CA THR A 127 -6.65 -2.18 14.32
C THR A 127 -8.11 -1.73 14.21
N SER A 128 -9.07 -2.62 14.51
CA SER A 128 -10.51 -2.37 14.43
C SER A 128 -10.96 -1.14 15.22
N ASN A 129 -10.43 -0.94 16.41
CA ASN A 129 -10.67 0.25 17.22
C ASN A 129 -10.25 1.57 16.56
N ILE A 130 -9.42 1.54 15.51
CA ILE A 130 -8.93 2.75 14.84
C ILE A 130 -9.72 2.99 13.55
N TRP A 131 -9.81 1.98 12.67
CA TRP A 131 -10.44 2.17 11.37
C TRP A 131 -11.97 2.20 11.42
N THR A 132 -12.61 1.63 12.45
CA THR A 132 -14.08 1.66 12.56
C THR A 132 -14.64 3.05 12.89
N HIS A 133 -13.82 3.95 13.44
CA HIS A 133 -14.21 5.32 13.77
C HIS A 133 -13.89 6.34 12.67
N SER A 134 -13.36 5.89 11.53
CA SER A 134 -12.97 6.76 10.42
C SER A 134 -13.47 6.17 9.10
N GLU A 135 -14.41 6.87 8.45
CA GLU A 135 -14.91 6.49 7.13
C GLU A 135 -13.76 6.34 6.11
N PHE A 136 -12.77 7.24 6.17
CA PHE A 136 -11.60 7.17 5.30
C PHE A 136 -10.82 5.86 5.47
N LEU A 137 -10.53 5.45 6.71
CA LEU A 137 -9.78 4.22 6.99
C LEU A 137 -10.63 2.97 6.72
N ALA A 138 -11.92 3.00 7.06
CA ALA A 138 -12.87 1.93 6.72
C ALA A 138 -12.92 1.69 5.20
N ARG A 139 -12.85 2.76 4.40
CA ARG A 139 -12.74 2.66 2.94
C ARG A 139 -11.42 2.01 2.50
N GLN A 140 -10.30 2.28 3.18
CA GLN A 140 -9.03 1.60 2.89
C GLN A 140 -9.11 0.10 3.21
N VAL A 141 -9.75 -0.26 4.33
CA VAL A 141 -10.03 -1.65 4.70
C VAL A 141 -10.91 -2.34 3.65
N ALA A 142 -11.99 -1.69 3.21
CA ALA A 142 -12.85 -2.19 2.14
C ALA A 142 -12.08 -2.43 0.83
N ALA A 143 -11.13 -1.54 0.48
CA ALA A 143 -10.30 -1.70 -0.71
C ALA A 143 -9.43 -2.97 -0.70
N THR A 144 -9.13 -3.52 0.49
CA THR A 144 -8.40 -4.79 0.63
C THR A 144 -9.23 -6.02 0.24
N TYR A 145 -10.55 -5.89 0.14
CA TYR A 145 -11.48 -6.99 -0.18
C TYR A 145 -11.13 -7.72 -1.47
N GLY A 146 -10.52 -7.03 -2.44
CA GLY A 146 -10.03 -7.66 -3.67
C GLY A 146 -9.05 -8.83 -3.44
N LYS A 147 -8.36 -8.90 -2.29
CA LYS A 147 -7.52 -10.05 -1.91
C LYS A 147 -8.32 -11.24 -1.36
N PHE A 148 -9.51 -11.01 -0.84
CA PHE A 148 -10.35 -11.99 -0.16
C PHE A 148 -11.55 -12.47 -0.98
N ARG A 149 -11.66 -12.03 -2.24
CA ARG A 149 -12.78 -12.40 -3.10
C ARG A 149 -12.99 -13.92 -3.15
N GLY A 150 -14.24 -14.35 -2.91
CA GLY A 150 -14.62 -15.75 -2.88
C GLY A 150 -14.17 -16.53 -1.65
N HIS A 151 -13.65 -15.86 -0.62
CA HIS A 151 -13.30 -16.46 0.66
C HIS A 151 -14.25 -15.99 1.77
N LYS A 152 -14.68 -16.92 2.63
CA LYS A 152 -15.56 -16.64 3.78
C LYS A 152 -15.05 -15.53 4.70
N GLN A 153 -13.72 -15.44 4.86
CA GLN A 153 -13.09 -14.39 5.66
C GLN A 153 -13.28 -12.99 5.06
N GLY A 154 -13.36 -12.88 3.74
CA GLY A 154 -13.66 -11.62 3.05
C GLY A 154 -15.09 -11.17 3.29
N GLU A 155 -16.04 -12.10 3.31
CA GLU A 155 -17.45 -11.77 3.63
C GLU A 155 -17.59 -11.28 5.07
N LYS A 156 -16.96 -11.95 6.04
CA LYS A 156 -16.93 -11.44 7.43
C LYS A 156 -16.40 -10.00 7.50
N MET A 157 -15.33 -9.70 6.75
CA MET A 157 -14.78 -8.35 6.67
C MET A 157 -15.75 -7.36 6.01
N LYS A 158 -16.43 -7.77 4.94
CA LYS A 158 -17.47 -6.98 4.26
C LYS A 158 -18.59 -6.65 5.24
N ASP A 159 -19.12 -7.63 5.96
CA ASP A 159 -20.19 -7.46 6.93
C ASP A 159 -19.80 -6.46 8.04
N MET A 160 -18.56 -6.55 8.54
CA MET A 160 -18.02 -5.60 9.52
C MET A 160 -17.94 -4.17 8.99
N VAL A 161 -17.63 -3.96 7.71
CA VAL A 161 -17.58 -2.61 7.13
C VAL A 161 -18.98 -2.10 6.83
N VAL A 162 -19.88 -2.97 6.33
CA VAL A 162 -21.26 -2.62 6.03
C VAL A 162 -22.03 -2.22 7.29
N SER A 163 -21.78 -2.89 8.42
CA SER A 163 -22.44 -2.57 9.69
C SER A 163 -22.09 -1.17 10.23
N LEU A 164 -21.00 -0.55 9.78
CA LEU A 164 -20.63 0.82 10.14
C LEU A 164 -21.51 1.87 9.44
N GLY A 165 -22.20 1.51 8.35
CA GLY A 165 -23.07 2.43 7.62
C GLY A 165 -22.35 3.50 6.78
N TYR A 166 -21.03 3.39 6.59
CA TYR A 166 -20.28 4.33 5.76
C TYR A 166 -20.50 4.11 4.26
N GLU A 167 -21.25 5.02 3.63
CA GLU A 167 -21.60 4.92 2.21
C GLU A 167 -20.37 4.82 1.30
N THR A 168 -19.32 5.60 1.55
CA THR A 168 -18.13 5.59 0.68
C THR A 168 -17.27 4.33 0.86
N ALA A 169 -17.35 3.66 2.00
CA ALA A 169 -16.71 2.37 2.21
C ALA A 169 -17.52 1.25 1.55
N CYS A 170 -18.85 1.28 1.70
CA CYS A 170 -19.77 0.34 1.05
C CYS A 170 -19.71 0.41 -0.49
N SER A 171 -19.56 1.61 -1.05
CA SER A 171 -19.46 1.81 -2.51
C SER A 171 -18.24 1.13 -3.13
N VAL A 172 -17.20 0.85 -2.34
CA VAL A 172 -16.03 0.07 -2.78
C VAL A 172 -16.43 -1.37 -3.09
N PHE A 173 -17.27 -2.00 -2.26
CA PHE A 173 -17.76 -3.36 -2.53
C PHE A 173 -18.65 -3.39 -3.76
N ALA A 174 -19.57 -2.42 -3.89
CA ALA A 174 -20.40 -2.28 -5.09
C ALA A 174 -19.54 -2.08 -6.36
N SER A 175 -18.45 -1.31 -6.26
CA SER A 175 -17.49 -1.15 -7.35
C SER A 175 -16.82 -2.48 -7.72
N PHE A 176 -16.45 -3.30 -6.73
CA PHE A 176 -15.93 -4.64 -6.99
C PHE A 176 -16.96 -5.54 -7.68
N GLU A 177 -18.22 -5.52 -7.25
CA GLU A 177 -19.31 -6.31 -7.86
C GLU A 177 -19.57 -5.86 -9.31
N ASN A 178 -19.71 -4.56 -9.55
CA ASN A 178 -19.92 -3.98 -10.88
C ASN A 178 -18.78 -4.30 -11.84
N MET A 179 -17.53 -4.17 -11.39
CA MET A 179 -16.37 -4.55 -12.21
C MET A 179 -16.43 -6.02 -12.63
N THR A 180 -17.10 -6.87 -11.86
CA THR A 180 -17.12 -8.31 -12.10
C THR A 180 -18.34 -8.80 -12.87
N ALA A 181 -19.44 -8.04 -12.85
CA ALA A 181 -20.65 -8.31 -13.62
C ALA A 181 -20.60 -7.73 -15.05
N GLY A 182 -19.70 -6.78 -15.31
CA GLY A 182 -19.56 -6.15 -16.64
C GLY A 182 -18.98 -7.07 -17.73
N PRO A 183 -19.15 -6.69 -19.03
CA PRO A 183 -18.62 -7.44 -20.16
C PRO A 183 -17.09 -7.55 -20.08
N LEU A 184 -16.55 -8.67 -20.56
CA LEU A 184 -15.13 -9.06 -20.64
C LEU A 184 -14.18 -7.91 -20.27
N ILE A 185 -13.90 -7.79 -18.97
CA ILE A 185 -12.89 -6.91 -18.42
C ILE A 185 -11.63 -7.07 -19.28
N THR A 186 -11.16 -5.99 -19.93
CA THR A 186 -9.94 -6.01 -20.73
C THR A 186 -8.81 -6.65 -19.93
N ARG A 187 -7.94 -7.42 -20.60
CA ARG A 187 -6.88 -8.23 -19.95
C ARG A 187 -6.06 -7.42 -18.94
N GLU A 188 -5.87 -6.13 -19.22
CA GLU A 188 -5.24 -5.14 -18.34
C GLU A 188 -6.01 -4.95 -17.04
N ILE A 189 -7.29 -4.60 -17.08
CA ILE A 189 -8.15 -4.43 -15.89
C ILE A 189 -8.31 -5.77 -15.15
N ARG A 190 -8.34 -6.88 -15.88
CA ARG A 190 -8.49 -8.23 -15.33
C ARG A 190 -7.32 -8.62 -14.42
N LEU A 191 -6.10 -8.15 -14.71
CA LEU A 191 -4.93 -8.35 -13.86
C LEU A 191 -5.04 -7.61 -12.52
N TYR A 192 -5.64 -6.42 -12.51
CA TYR A 192 -5.87 -5.62 -11.30
C TYR A 192 -7.03 -6.16 -10.44
N VAL A 193 -8.06 -6.73 -11.08
CA VAL A 193 -9.26 -7.27 -10.39
C VAL A 193 -9.05 -8.70 -9.91
N LEU A 194 -8.36 -9.56 -10.68
CA LEU A 194 -8.30 -11.00 -10.41
C LEU A 194 -7.03 -11.49 -9.70
N ASN A 195 -6.11 -10.60 -9.28
CA ASN A 195 -4.83 -10.99 -8.67
C ASN A 195 -4.19 -12.15 -9.46
N GLY A 196 -3.82 -11.87 -10.71
CA GLY A 196 -3.22 -12.86 -11.61
C GLY A 196 -2.12 -13.64 -10.88
N LYS A 197 -2.24 -14.97 -10.92
CA LYS A 197 -1.31 -15.94 -10.32
C LYS A 197 0.14 -15.40 -10.45
N ASN A 198 0.71 -14.92 -9.35
CA ASN A 198 2.10 -14.47 -9.18
C ASN A 198 2.53 -13.07 -9.65
N ILE A 199 1.65 -12.11 -9.95
CA ILE A 199 2.08 -10.70 -10.13
C ILE A 199 1.34 -9.78 -9.15
N THR A 200 2.12 -9.18 -8.28
CA THR A 200 1.70 -8.39 -7.12
C THR A 200 1.37 -6.95 -7.55
N TYR A 201 0.13 -6.48 -7.33
CA TYR A 201 -0.30 -5.11 -7.68
C TYR A 201 -0.61 -4.26 -6.45
N SER A 202 -0.33 -2.96 -6.52
CA SER A 202 -0.60 -1.97 -5.46
C SER A 202 -2.08 -1.55 -5.40
N ILE A 203 -2.64 -1.42 -4.20
CA ILE A 203 -4.05 -1.00 -3.96
C ILE A 203 -4.34 0.41 -4.46
N GLN A 204 -3.33 1.27 -4.53
CA GLN A 204 -3.43 2.68 -4.91
C GLN A 204 -4.27 2.93 -6.16
N ARG A 205 -4.16 2.05 -7.16
CA ARG A 205 -4.86 2.18 -8.44
C ARG A 205 -6.36 1.89 -8.33
N LYS A 206 -6.84 1.25 -7.26
CA LYS A 206 -8.25 0.93 -7.02
C LYS A 206 -9.02 2.08 -6.35
N VAL A 207 -8.34 2.93 -5.58
CA VAL A 207 -8.96 4.10 -4.92
C VAL A 207 -9.33 5.18 -5.94
N PHE A 208 -8.58 5.29 -7.05
CA PHE A 208 -8.76 6.32 -8.07
C PHE A 208 -9.86 6.07 -9.11
N LEU A 209 -10.44 4.86 -9.20
CA LEU A 209 -11.44 4.56 -10.23
C LEU A 209 -12.81 5.21 -9.97
N HIS A 210 -13.04 5.80 -8.79
CA HIS A 210 -14.32 6.44 -8.46
C HIS A 210 -14.38 7.94 -8.81
N SER A 211 -13.26 8.60 -9.16
CA SER A 211 -13.26 10.03 -9.48
C SER A 211 -13.42 10.36 -10.97
N ARG A 212 -13.48 9.35 -11.86
CA ARG A 212 -13.62 9.56 -13.32
C ARG A 212 -14.98 9.16 -13.91
N THR A 213 -15.87 8.53 -13.16
CA THR A 213 -17.20 8.11 -13.65
C THR A 213 -18.33 9.06 -13.30
N LEU A 214 -18.05 10.22 -12.67
CA LEU A 214 -19.03 11.29 -12.44
C LEU A 214 -18.92 12.46 -13.44
N ARG A 215 -18.14 12.30 -14.52
CA ARG A 215 -18.11 13.24 -15.66
C ARG A 215 -18.00 12.47 -16.97
N ALA A 216 -19.12 11.90 -17.40
CA ALA A 216 -19.42 11.56 -18.79
C ALA A 216 -20.93 11.59 -18.95
#